data_AF-A0A349Z3W1-F1
#
_entry.id   AF-A0A349Z3W1-F1
#
_cell.length_a   1.000
_cell.length_b   1.000
_cell.length_c   1.000
_cell.angle_alpha   90.00
_cell.angle_beta   90.00
_cell.angle_gamma   90.00
#
_symmetry.space_group_name_H-M   'P 1'
#
loop_
_entity.id
_entity.type
_entity.pdbx_description
1 polymer ?
#
loop_
_entity_poly.entity_id
_entity_poly.type
_entity_poly.pdbx_seq_one_letter_code
_entity_poly.pdbx_strand_id
1 'polypeptide(L)' 'ERQFEDADFANTMADAFLTECLKNGTTTGLVYSSVHKVATEALFEAASQRNMLTVAGKVCMDRHCPD' A
#
# COMPACT_ATOMS: atom_id res chain seq x y z
N GLU A 1 6.61 -12.86 -0.08
CA GLU A 1 6.32 -11.48 0.38
C GLU A 1 7.56 -10.59 0.53
N ARG A 2 8.75 -11.18 0.65
CA ARG A 2 10.06 -10.49 0.75
C ARG A 2 10.36 -9.33 -0.20
N GLN A 3 9.75 -9.26 -1.39
CA GLN A 3 9.99 -8.13 -2.31
C GLN A 3 9.43 -6.80 -1.80
N PHE A 4 8.46 -6.83 -0.87
CA PHE A 4 7.93 -5.62 -0.21
C PHE A 4 8.77 -5.13 0.98
N GLU A 5 9.91 -5.79 1.28
CA GLU A 5 10.95 -5.22 2.14
C GLU A 5 11.79 -4.17 1.41
N ASP A 6 11.82 -4.22 0.08
CA ASP A 6 12.48 -3.23 -0.76
C ASP A 6 11.58 -1.99 -0.90
N ALA A 7 12.09 -0.86 -0.41
CA ALA A 7 11.39 0.41 -0.42
C ALA A 7 11.08 0.90 -1.85
N ASP A 8 11.98 0.65 -2.81
CA ASP A 8 11.79 1.11 -4.20
C ASP A 8 10.67 0.32 -4.89
N PHE A 9 10.60 -0.98 -4.62
CA PHE A 9 9.52 -1.84 -5.09
C PHE A 9 8.18 -1.45 -4.44
N ALA A 10 8.17 -1.20 -3.12
CA ALA A 10 6.97 -0.78 -2.39
C ALA A 10 6.41 0.55 -2.92
N ASN A 11 7.28 1.53 -3.18
CA ASN A 11 6.90 2.82 -3.74
C ASN A 11 6.31 2.67 -5.15
N THR A 12 6.97 1.92 -6.02
CA THR A 12 6.50 1.68 -7.39
C THR A 12 5.11 1.03 -7.41
N MET A 13 4.90 0.03 -6.54
CA MET A 13 3.62 -0.66 -6.45
C MET A 13 2.52 0.21 -5.82
N ALA A 14 2.83 1.01 -4.80
CA ALA A 14 1.88 1.95 -4.19
C ALA A 14 1.38 2.97 -5.22
N ASP A 15 2.30 3.51 -6.03
CA ASP A 15 1.97 4.46 -7.09
C ASP A 15 1.11 3.82 -8.20
N ALA A 16 1.46 2.61 -8.64
CA ALA A 16 0.69 1.87 -9.62
C ALA A 16 -0.73 1.57 -9.11
N PHE A 17 -0.85 1.13 -7.85
CA PHE A 17 -2.13 0.81 -7.21
C PHE A 17 -3.05 2.04 -7.13
N LEU A 18 -2.58 3.16 -6.58
CA LEU A 18 -3.39 4.37 -6.46
C LEU A 18 -3.76 4.96 -7.82
N THR A 19 -2.86 4.86 -8.80
CA THR A 19 -3.15 5.28 -10.18
C THR A 19 -4.28 4.46 -10.78
N GLU A 20 -4.29 3.14 -10.58
CA GLU A 20 -5.40 2.29 -11.05
C GLU A 20 -6.70 2.57 -10.28
N CYS A 21 -6.66 2.84 -8.98
CA CYS A 21 -7.84 3.27 -8.24
C CYS A 21 -8.46 4.53 -8.88
N LEU A 22 -7.65 5.54 -9.18
CA LEU A 22 -8.12 6.79 -9.79
C LEU A 22 -8.64 6.58 -11.21
N LYS A 23 -8.00 5.74 -12.03
CA LYS A 23 -8.49 5.38 -13.38
C LYS A 23 -9.87 4.73 -13.35
N ASN A 24 -10.15 3.96 -12.30
CA ASN A 24 -11.45 3.31 -12.09
C ASN A 24 -12.43 4.22 -11.31
N GLY A 25 -12.12 5.50 -11.11
CA GLY A 25 -12.98 6.46 -10.42
C GLY A 25 -13.05 6.28 -8.90
N THR A 26 -12.21 5.43 -8.32
CA THR A 26 -12.12 5.25 -6.86
C THR A 26 -11.24 6.32 -6.25
N THR A 27 -11.87 7.31 -5.62
CA THR A 27 -11.21 8.47 -5.00
C THR A 27 -10.97 8.32 -3.50
N THR A 28 -11.58 7.30 -2.86
CA THR A 28 -11.43 7.01 -1.44
C THR A 28 -11.60 5.50 -1.22
N GLY A 29 -10.77 4.92 -0.36
CA GLY A 29 -10.82 3.48 -0.09
C GLY A 29 -10.18 3.08 1.24
N LEU A 30 -10.64 1.93 1.75
CA LEU A 30 -9.98 1.18 2.82
C LEU A 30 -9.07 0.13 2.19
N VAL A 31 -7.75 0.28 2.36
CA VAL A 31 -6.74 -0.54 1.69
C VAL A 31 -5.98 -1.38 2.70
N TYR A 32 -5.98 -2.70 2.47
CA TYR A 32 -5.11 -3.62 3.22
C TYR A 32 -3.71 -3.59 2.60
N SER A 33 -2.71 -3.23 3.40
CA SER A 33 -1.28 -3.26 3.02
C SER A 33 -0.71 -4.67 3.16
N SER A 34 0.62 -4.84 3.02
CA SER A 34 1.33 -6.05 3.44
C SER A 34 1.62 -6.08 4.95
N VAL A 35 2.27 -7.17 5.39
CA VAL A 35 2.79 -7.34 6.76
C VAL A 35 3.97 -6.42 7.08
N HIS A 36 4.65 -5.91 6.04
CA HIS A 36 5.83 -5.06 6.15
C HIS A 36 5.42 -3.60 6.32
N LYS A 37 6.04 -2.93 7.30
CA LYS A 37 5.74 -1.51 7.59
C LYS A 37 6.08 -0.58 6.43
N VAL A 38 7.17 -0.87 5.72
CA VAL A 38 7.67 -0.07 4.58
C VAL A 38 6.60 0.06 3.50
N ALA A 39 5.85 -1.01 3.21
CA ALA A 39 4.77 -0.96 2.23
C ALA A 39 3.59 -0.08 2.67
N THR A 40 3.27 -0.07 3.98
CA THR A 40 2.22 0.80 4.52
C THR A 40 2.64 2.27 4.44
N GLU A 41 3.90 2.57 4.76
CA GLU A 41 4.46 3.92 4.72
C GLU A 41 4.50 4.45 3.27
N ALA A 42 5.00 3.66 2.32
CA ALA A 42 5.00 3.99 0.89
C ALA A 42 3.59 4.31 0.37
N LEU A 43 2.58 3.53 0.78
CA LEU A 43 1.19 3.78 0.41
C LEU A 43 0.66 5.11 0.97
N PHE A 44 0.98 5.44 2.23
CA PHE A 44 0.57 6.71 2.83
C PHE A 44 1.25 7.90 2.16
N GLU A 45 2.55 7.80 1.85
CA GLU A 45 3.28 8.87 1.18
C GLU A 45 2.72 9.12 -0.24
N ALA A 46 2.51 8.06 -1.01
CA ALA A 46 1.92 8.13 -2.35
C ALA A 46 0.48 8.69 -2.33
N ALA A 47 -0.33 8.33 -1.32
CA ALA A 47 -1.68 8.87 -1.16
C ALA A 47 -1.67 10.35 -0.73
N SER A 48 -0.75 10.72 0.15
CA SER A 48 -0.58 12.10 0.63
C SER A 48 -0.16 13.05 -0.50
N GLN A 49 0.78 12.64 -1.36
CA GLN A 49 1.17 13.42 -2.54
C GLN A 49 0.01 13.70 -3.50
N ARG A 50 -0.99 12.80 -3.53
CA ARG A 50 -2.20 12.91 -4.36
C ARG A 50 -3.37 13.57 -3.63
N ASN A 51 -3.18 13.98 -2.38
CA ASN A 51 -4.21 14.47 -1.47
C ASN A 51 -5.45 13.54 -1.44
N MET A 52 -5.21 12.23 -1.49
CA MET A 52 -6.26 11.22 -1.59
C MET A 52 -6.65 10.74 -0.20
N LEU A 53 -7.95 10.77 0.12
CA LEU A 53 -8.46 10.25 1.37
C LEU A 53 -8.35 8.72 1.36
N THR A 54 -7.37 8.18 2.08
CA THR A 54 -7.09 6.74 2.11
C THR A 54 -7.00 6.28 3.55
N VAL A 55 -7.72 5.20 3.88
CA VAL A 55 -7.58 4.51 5.16
C VAL A 55 -6.78 3.24 4.89
N ALA A 56 -5.61 3.11 5.51
CA ALA A 56 -4.75 1.95 5.34
C ALA A 56 -4.12 1.52 6.67
N GLY A 57 -3.65 0.29 6.74
CA GLY A 57 -2.99 -0.23 7.93
C GLY A 57 -2.12 -1.45 7.65
N LYS A 58 -1.05 -1.59 8.45
CA LYS A 58 -0.18 -2.76 8.41
C LYS A 58 -1.00 -4.00 8.74
N VAL A 59 -0.91 -5.00 7.88
CA VAL A 59 -1.56 -6.28 8.16
C VAL A 59 -0.79 -7.01 9.26
N CYS A 60 -1.52 -7.43 10.29
CA CYS A 60 -0.98 -8.24 11.37
C CYS A 60 -1.41 -9.69 11.15
N MET A 61 -0.53 -10.47 10.52
CA MET A 61 -0.65 -11.92 10.42
C MET A 61 0.50 -12.55 11.18
N ASP A 62 0.19 -13.38 12.18
CA ASP A 62 1.14 -14.01 13.09
C ASP A 62 1.15 -15.55 12.97
N ARG A 63 0.21 -16.14 12.21
CA ARG A 63 0.04 -17.60 12.07
C ARG A 63 -0.45 -17.99 10.67
N HIS A 64 -0.10 -19.22 10.26
CA HIS A 64 -0.52 -19.86 9.00
C HIS A 64 -0.19 -19.08 7.72
N CYS A 65 0.92 -18.34 7.72
CA CYS A 65 1.43 -17.62 6.56
C CYS A 65 2.71 -18.31 6.03
N PRO A 66 2.88 -18.46 4.71
CA PRO A 66 4.18 -18.82 4.13
C PRO A 66 5.20 -17.68 4.31
N ASP A 67 6.49 -18.03 4.40
CA ASP A 67 7.62 -17.07 4.51
C ASP A 67 7.95 -16.32 3.21
#